data_AF-A0A925DYW0-F1
#
_entry.id   AF-A0A925DYW0-F1
#
_cell.length_a   1.000
_cell.length_b   1.000
_cell.length_c   1.000
_cell.angle_alpha   90.00
_cell.angle_beta   90.00
_cell.angle_gamma   90.00
#
_symmetry.space_group_name_H-M   'P 1'
#
loop_
_entity.id
_entity.type
_entity.pdbx_description
1 polymer ?
#
loop_
_entity_poly.entity_id
_entity_poly.type
_entity_poly.pdbx_seq_one_letter_code
_entity_poly.pdbx_strand_id
1 'polypeptide(L)'
;MANIPTQFENPTGFHQRYSIKKLVKKTYAKGLLLETDYIASEDIAPNAEYFVMRLDTGGSDIKHITACRIGIHAYADAIYPHLPDLAIDLKTRYPLL
;
A
#
# COMPACT_ATOMS: atom_id res chain seq x y z
N MET A 1 -8.76 -15.79 3.26
CA MET A 1 -7.54 -15.04 2.85
C MET A 1 -6.53 -16.06 2.40
N ALA A 2 -6.10 -15.99 1.14
CA ALA A 2 -5.30 -17.04 0.52
C ALA A 2 -3.84 -16.99 1.02
N ASN A 3 -3.33 -18.16 1.40
CA ASN A 3 -1.98 -18.41 1.89
C ASN A 3 -0.91 -17.85 0.95
N ILE A 4 0.11 -17.28 1.58
CA ILE A 4 1.27 -16.68 0.95
C ILE A 4 2.27 -17.78 0.53
N PRO A 5 2.52 -18.00 -0.78
CA PRO A 5 3.40 -19.09 -1.22
C PRO A 5 4.84 -18.87 -0.76
N THR A 6 5.51 -19.94 -0.33
CA THR A 6 6.94 -19.96 -0.03
C THR A 6 7.76 -19.73 -1.31
N GLN A 7 9.03 -19.35 -1.17
CA GLN A 7 9.95 -19.18 -2.31
C GLN A 7 10.17 -20.47 -3.12
N PHE A 8 9.95 -21.63 -2.49
CA PHE A 8 9.95 -22.93 -3.18
C PHE A 8 8.66 -23.15 -3.98
N GLU A 9 7.54 -22.58 -3.52
CA GLU A 9 6.22 -22.63 -4.17
C GLU A 9 6.01 -21.50 -5.20
N ASN A 10 6.77 -20.39 -5.11
CA ASN A 10 6.78 -19.31 -6.10
C ASN A 10 8.20 -18.79 -6.34
N PRO A 11 9.03 -19.54 -7.10
CA PRO A 11 10.43 -19.21 -7.33
C PRO A 11 10.64 -18.02 -8.27
N THR A 12 9.61 -17.58 -9.00
CA THR A 12 9.68 -16.49 -10.00
C THR A 12 9.18 -15.13 -9.49
N GLY A 13 8.79 -15.02 -8.21
CA GLY A 13 8.40 -13.76 -7.59
C GLY A 13 6.89 -13.59 -7.35
N PHE A 14 6.56 -12.77 -6.36
CA PHE A 14 5.25 -12.71 -5.72
C PHE A 14 4.15 -12.12 -6.61
N HIS A 15 3.17 -12.95 -6.98
CA HIS A 15 1.85 -12.50 -7.39
C HIS A 15 0.87 -12.96 -6.32
N GLN A 16 0.67 -12.12 -5.30
CA GLN A 16 -0.27 -12.46 -4.25
C GLN A 16 -1.31 -11.37 -4.05
N ARG A 17 -2.56 -11.83 -3.87
CA ARG A 17 -3.71 -10.98 -3.62
C ARG A 17 -3.67 -10.48 -2.17
N TYR A 18 -3.19 -9.25 -1.97
CA TYR A 18 -3.19 -8.58 -0.67
C TYR A 18 -4.59 -8.07 -0.31
N SER A 19 -4.94 -8.13 0.98
CA SER A 19 -6.07 -7.37 1.57
C SER A 19 -5.48 -6.19 2.32
N ILE A 20 -5.73 -4.98 1.83
CA ILE A 20 -5.26 -3.74 2.47
C ILE A 20 -6.37 -3.24 3.40
N LYS A 21 -6.04 -3.16 4.69
CA LYS A 21 -6.95 -2.70 5.75
C LYS A 21 -6.43 -1.43 6.40
N LYS A 22 -7.32 -0.50 6.68
CA LYS A 22 -7.05 0.68 7.51
C LYS A 22 -7.45 0.39 8.96
N LEU A 23 -6.58 0.75 9.88
CA LEU A 23 -6.93 0.81 11.30
C LEU A 23 -7.66 2.12 11.57
N VAL A 24 -8.88 2.02 12.08
CA VAL A 24 -9.73 3.15 12.43
C VAL A 24 -10.11 3.07 13.90
N LYS A 25 -10.09 4.20 14.58
CA LYS A 25 -10.61 4.32 15.93
C LYS A 25 -12.13 4.44 15.85
N LYS A 26 -12.84 3.54 16.53
CA LYS A 26 -14.29 3.57 16.65
C LYS A 26 -14.68 3.68 18.11
N THR A 27 -15.83 4.29 18.34
CA THR A 27 -16.44 4.42 19.66
C THR A 27 -17.79 3.73 19.61
N TYR A 28 -18.10 2.91 20.59
CA TYR A 28 -19.47 2.41 20.77
C TYR A 28 -19.95 2.71 22.18
N ALA A 29 -21.24 3.07 22.29
CA ALA A 29 -21.90 3.25 23.56
C ALA A 29 -22.31 1.90 24.14
N LYS A 30 -21.91 1.63 25.38
CA LYS A 30 -22.32 0.45 26.15
C LYS A 30 -23.30 0.90 27.24
N GLY A 31 -24.59 0.85 26.94
CA GLY A 31 -25.63 1.33 27.85
C GLY A 31 -25.69 2.87 27.93
N LEU A 32 -26.33 3.39 28.99
CA LEU A 32 -26.79 4.79 29.02
C LEU A 32 -25.67 5.85 29.09
N LEU A 33 -24.42 5.52 29.48
CA LEU A 33 -23.41 6.54 29.79
C LEU A 33 -21.92 6.17 29.57
N LEU A 34 -21.58 4.97 29.10
CA LEU A 34 -20.17 4.58 28.93
C LEU A 34 -19.82 4.41 27.44
N GLU A 35 -19.07 5.37 26.90
CA GLU A 35 -18.41 5.26 25.61
C GLU A 35 -17.07 4.54 25.78
N THR A 36 -16.82 3.54 24.94
CA THR A 36 -15.52 2.85 24.90
C THR A 36 -14.93 2.92 23.50
N ASP A 37 -13.70 3.39 23.43
CA ASP A 37 -12.91 3.42 22.22
C ASP A 37 -12.27 2.07 21.93
N TYR A 38 -12.27 1.66 20.68
CA TYR A 38 -11.57 0.47 20.20
C TYR A 38 -10.98 0.71 18.82
N ILE A 39 -9.97 -0.08 18.47
CA ILE A 39 -9.38 -0.07 17.12
C ILE A 39 -10.07 -1.15 16.30
N ALA A 40 -10.70 -0.75 15.20
CA ALA A 40 -11.24 -1.64 14.19
C ALA A 40 -10.36 -1.64 12.94
N SER A 41 -10.37 -2.75 12.20
CA SER A 41 -9.79 -2.80 10.85
C SER A 41 -10.92 -2.76 9.82
N GLU A 42 -10.85 -1.85 8.86
CA GLU A 42 -11.79 -1.75 7.75
C GLU A 42 -11.08 -1.94 6.41
N ASP A 43 -11.76 -2.58 5.46
CA ASP A 43 -11.26 -2.63 4.08
C ASP A 43 -11.38 -1.22 3.48
N ILE A 44 -10.27 -0.67 2.97
CA ILE A 44 -10.25 0.69 2.42
C ILE A 44 -11.07 0.75 1.12
N ALA A 45 -10.98 -0.31 0.33
CA ALA A 45 -11.74 -0.50 -0.90
C ALA A 45 -11.75 -2.01 -1.22
N PRO A 46 -12.85 -2.73 -0.91
CA PRO A 46 -12.91 -4.20 -1.05
C PRO A 46 -12.80 -4.69 -2.51
N ASN A 47 -13.05 -3.81 -3.48
CA ASN A 47 -12.98 -4.10 -4.91
C ASN A 47 -11.74 -3.52 -5.60
N ALA A 48 -10.85 -2.86 -4.85
CA ALA A 48 -9.62 -2.33 -5.43
C ALA A 48 -8.59 -3.44 -5.60
N GLU A 49 -7.94 -3.45 -6.76
CA GLU A 49 -6.71 -4.20 -6.97
C GLU A 49 -5.52 -3.32 -6.59
N TYR A 50 -4.59 -3.90 -5.83
CA TYR A 50 -3.41 -3.19 -5.36
C TYR A 50 -2.16 -3.77 -6.01
N PHE A 51 -1.41 -2.90 -6.65
CA PHE A 51 -0.05 -3.20 -7.07
C PHE A 51 0.91 -2.63 -6.02
N VAL A 52 1.66 -3.50 -5.34
CA VAL A 52 2.55 -3.12 -4.24
C VAL A 52 4.00 -3.28 -4.69
N MET A 53 4.72 -2.15 -4.77
CA MET A 53 6.18 -2.16 -4.88
C MET A 53 6.78 -2.12 -3.47
N ARG A 54 7.42 -3.22 -3.07
CA ARG A 54 7.93 -3.42 -1.71
C ARG A 54 9.39 -3.01 -1.63
N LEU A 55 9.72 -2.02 -0.80
CA LEU A 55 11.09 -1.57 -0.55
C LEU A 55 11.73 -2.44 0.53
N ASP A 56 12.15 -3.64 0.17
CA ASP A 56 12.61 -4.63 1.15
C ASP A 56 14.02 -4.36 1.63
N THR A 57 14.28 -4.71 2.90
CA THR A 57 15.47 -4.44 3.75
C THR A 57 15.51 -3.09 4.46
N GLY A 58 14.36 -2.47 4.73
CA GLY A 58 14.33 -1.16 5.40
C GLY A 58 15.02 -0.06 4.58
N GLY A 59 15.10 -0.25 3.26
CA GLY A 59 15.76 0.66 2.33
C GLY A 59 17.29 0.49 2.22
N SER A 60 17.86 -0.70 2.44
CA SER A 60 19.32 -0.89 2.28
C SER A 60 19.76 -1.30 0.87
N ASP A 61 18.87 -1.83 0.01
CA ASP A 61 19.16 -2.04 -1.41
C ASP A 61 18.84 -0.80 -2.25
N ILE A 62 19.88 0.01 -2.47
CA ILE A 62 19.78 1.24 -3.27
C ILE A 62 19.33 0.99 -4.71
N LYS A 63 19.68 -0.16 -5.31
CA LYS A 63 19.30 -0.47 -6.70
C LYS A 63 17.81 -0.79 -6.77
N HIS A 64 17.32 -1.59 -5.83
CA HIS A 64 15.90 -1.88 -5.73
C HIS A 64 15.08 -0.62 -5.44
N ILE A 65 15.52 0.23 -4.50
CA ILE A 65 14.87 1.51 -4.23
C ILE A 65 14.81 2.37 -5.49
N THR A 66 15.93 2.50 -6.20
CA THR A 66 16.01 3.27 -7.44
C THR A 66 15.03 2.73 -8.49
N ALA A 67 14.98 1.40 -8.68
CA ALA A 67 14.04 0.76 -9.59
C ALA A 67 12.57 1.02 -9.22
N CYS A 68 12.21 0.90 -7.94
CA CYS A 68 10.86 1.21 -7.47
C CYS A 68 10.50 2.68 -7.73
N ARG A 69 11.42 3.62 -7.46
CA ARG A 69 11.17 5.05 -7.70
C ARG A 69 11.01 5.36 -9.19
N ILE A 70 11.81 4.74 -10.05
CA ILE A 70 11.62 4.83 -11.51
C ILE A 70 10.21 4.35 -11.89
N GLY A 71 9.77 3.21 -11.35
CA GLY A 71 8.41 2.70 -11.59
C GLY A 71 7.32 3.67 -11.14
N ILE A 72 7.46 4.27 -9.96
CA ILE A 72 6.53 5.29 -9.45
C ILE A 72 6.49 6.52 -10.38
N HIS A 73 7.64 7.01 -10.84
CA HIS A 73 7.70 8.16 -11.73
C HIS A 73 7.09 7.86 -13.09
N ALA A 74 7.37 6.70 -13.68
CA ALA A 74 6.77 6.28 -14.94
C ALA A 74 5.24 6.19 -14.83
N TYR A 75 4.73 5.65 -13.72
CA TYR A 75 3.29 5.65 -13.44
C TYR A 75 2.74 7.07 -13.31
N ALA A 76 3.39 7.93 -12.51
CA ALA A 76 2.99 9.31 -12.31
C ALA A 76 2.94 10.10 -13.63
N ASP A 77 3.92 9.92 -14.51
CA ASP A 77 3.93 10.52 -15.85
C ASP A 77 2.75 10.07 -16.69
N ALA A 78 2.46 8.77 -16.70
CA ALA A 78 1.35 8.21 -17.45
C ALA A 78 -0.02 8.72 -16.98
N ILE A 79 -0.20 8.95 -15.67
CA ILE A 79 -1.46 9.44 -15.11
C ILE A 79 -1.57 10.98 -15.09
N TYR A 80 -0.48 11.72 -15.26
CA TYR A 80 -0.46 13.19 -15.11
C TYR A 80 -1.55 13.93 -15.91
N PRO A 81 -1.85 13.60 -17.18
CA PRO A 81 -2.91 14.27 -17.94
C PRO A 81 -4.31 14.11 -17.33
N HIS A 82 -4.52 13.08 -16.50
CA HIS A 82 -5.82 12.74 -15.91
C HIS A 82 -5.89 13.06 -14.40
N LEU A 83 -4.79 12.86 -13.68
CA LEU A 83 -4.69 12.98 -12.22
C LEU A 83 -3.40 13.77 -11.85
N PRO A 84 -3.31 15.07 -12.19
CA PRO A 84 -2.09 15.84 -12.06
C PRO A 84 -1.61 15.99 -10.61
N ASP A 85 -2.52 16.22 -9.66
CA ASP A 85 -2.16 16.40 -8.25
C ASP A 85 -1.56 15.12 -7.65
N LEU A 86 -2.18 13.95 -7.93
CA LEU A 86 -1.65 12.66 -7.48
C LEU A 86 -0.28 12.37 -8.10
N ALA A 87 -0.10 12.68 -9.38
CA ALA A 87 1.19 12.53 -10.04
C ALA A 87 2.28 13.39 -9.37
N ILE A 88 1.95 14.65 -9.04
CA ILE A 88 2.86 15.58 -8.33
C ILE A 88 3.20 15.04 -6.93
N ASP A 89 2.20 14.57 -6.18
CA ASP A 89 2.40 14.01 -4.84
C ASP A 89 3.32 12.79 -4.87
N LEU A 90 3.11 11.87 -5.81
CA LEU A 90 3.95 10.68 -5.98
C LEU A 90 5.41 11.05 -6.26
N LYS A 91 5.65 11.99 -7.19
CA LYS A 91 7.02 12.43 -7.52
C LYS A 91 7.71 13.16 -6.36
N THR A 92 6.96 14.00 -5.64
CA THR A 92 7.46 14.73 -4.47
C THR A 92 7.82 13.78 -3.34
N ARG A 93 6.97 12.79 -3.06
CA ARG A 93 7.19 11.82 -1.98
C ARG A 93 8.31 10.84 -2.28
N TYR A 94 8.55 10.51 -3.55
CA TYR A 94 9.51 9.51 -3.97
C TYR A 94 10.49 10.07 -5.03
N PRO A 95 11.38 11.00 -4.68
CA PRO A 95 12.29 11.63 -5.63
C PRO A 95 13.30 10.62 -6.21
N LEU A 96 13.68 10.74 -7.49
CA LEU A 96 14.74 9.90 -8.05
C LEU A 96 16.07 10.16 -7.32
N LEU A 97 16.86 9.10 -7.12
CA LEU A 97 18.16 9.12 -6.43
C LEU A 97 19.32 9.21 -7.43
#